data_AF-A0A7V4MPV0-F1
#
_entry.id   AF-A0A7V4MPV0-F1
#
_cell.length_a   1.000
_cell.length_b   1.000
_cell.length_c   1.000
_cell.angle_alpha   90.00
_cell.angle_beta   90.00
_cell.angle_gamma   90.00
#
_symmetry.space_group_name_H-M   'P 1'
#
loop_
_entity.id
_entity.type
_entity.pdbx_description
1 polymer ?
#
loop_
_entity_poly.entity_id
_entity_poly.type
_entity_poly.pdbx_seq_one_letter_code
_entity_poly.pdbx_strand_id
1 'polypeptide(L)' 'MQGKRALITGITGQDGSYLAEFLLAKDYEVHGVVRRVALEDPEHRLGRLVPILDRLHLHAA' A
#
# COMPACT_ATOMS: atom_id res chain seq x y z
N MET A 1 0.56 -20.18 8.33
CA MET A 1 1.01 -19.29 9.43
C MET A 1 0.58 -17.89 9.07
N GLN A 2 -0.18 -17.19 9.92
CA GLN A 2 -0.60 -15.82 9.62
C GLN A 2 0.64 -14.93 9.71
N GLY A 3 1.11 -14.42 8.57
CA GLY A 3 2.24 -13.49 8.50
C GLY A 3 1.96 -12.24 9.34
N LYS A 4 3.02 -11.55 9.77
CA LYS A 4 2.86 -10.31 10.55
C LYS A 4 2.10 -9.30 9.69
N ARG A 5 1.15 -8.58 10.27
CA ARG A 5 0.34 -7.57 9.57
C ARG A 5 0.85 -6.17 9.86
N ALA A 6 0.85 -5.31 8.84
CA ALA A 6 1.14 -3.90 8.99
C ALA A 6 0.05 -3.05 8.32
N LEU A 7 -0.41 -2.00 9.01
CA LEU A 7 -1.29 -0.99 8.45
C LEU A 7 -0.50 0.30 8.24
N ILE A 8 -0.44 0.79 7.01
CA ILE A 8 0.28 2.01 6.61
C ILE A 8 -0.74 3.09 6.25
N THR A 9 -0.76 4.16 7.03
CA THR A 9 -1.44 5.40 6.65
C THR A 9 -0.50 6.27 5.83
N GLY A 10 -1.01 6.98 4.83
CA GLY A 10 -0.16 7.72 3.90
C GLY A 10 0.66 6.83 2.97
N ILE A 11 0.18 5.61 2.68
CA ILE A 11 0.88 4.62 1.84
C ILE A 11 1.21 5.15 0.43
N THR A 12 0.43 6.09 -0.10
CA THR A 12 0.65 6.71 -1.41
C THR A 12 1.79 7.73 -1.42
N GLY A 13 2.30 8.13 -0.26
CA GLY A 13 3.49 8.98 -0.14
C GLY A 13 4.76 8.25 -0.54
N GLN A 14 5.86 9.00 -0.68
CA GLN A 14 7.17 8.40 -0.98
C GLN A 14 7.57 7.41 0.11
N ASP A 15 7.68 7.86 1.36
CA ASP A 15 8.11 7.01 2.46
C ASP A 15 7.14 5.84 2.71
N GLY A 16 5.84 6.09 2.55
CA GLY A 16 4.80 5.06 2.65
C GLY A 16 5.00 3.93 1.64
N SER A 17 5.26 4.28 0.38
CA SER A 17 5.50 3.29 -0.69
C SER A 17 6.77 2.47 -0.45
N TYR A 18 7.87 3.10 -0.03
CA TYR A 18 9.13 2.42 0.29
C TYR A 18 8.98 1.52 1.52
N LEU A 19 8.26 1.97 2.55
CA LEU A 19 7.97 1.15 3.72
C LEU A 19 7.13 -0.08 3.35
N ALA A 20 6.15 0.09 2.47
CA ALA A 20 5.31 -1.01 1.99
C ALA A 20 6.16 -2.07 1.28
N GLU A 21 7.03 -1.66 0.35
CA GLU A 21 7.93 -2.56 -0.37
C GLU A 21 8.87 -3.31 0.59
N PHE A 22 9.48 -2.58 1.53
CA PHE A 22 10.37 -3.16 2.55
C PHE A 22 9.67 -4.20 3.43
N LEU A 23 8.43 -3.95 3.86
CA LEU A 23 7.66 -4.87 4.68
C LEU A 23 7.19 -6.09 3.88
N LEU A 24 6.75 -5.89 2.64
CA LEU A 24 6.42 -6.98 1.72
C LEU A 24 7.62 -7.91 1.47
N ALA A 25 8.84 -7.37 1.39
CA ALA A 25 10.07 -8.16 1.27
C ALA A 25 10.42 -8.96 2.54
N LYS A 26 9.77 -8.65 3.68
CA LYS A 26 9.90 -9.36 4.95
C LYS A 26 8.73 -10.29 5.25
N ASP A 27 7.95 -10.63 4.23
CA ASP A 27 6.74 -11.48 4.32
C ASP A 27 5.67 -10.93 5.28
N TYR A 28 5.55 -9.60 5.34
CA TYR A 28 4.40 -8.97 5.99
C TYR A 28 3.20 -8.93 5.05
N GLU A 29 2.02 -9.11 5.62
CA GLU A 29 0.76 -8.72 4.97
C GLU A 29 0.56 -7.22 5.18
N VAL A 30 0.61 -6.44 4.09
CA VAL A 30 0.59 -4.99 4.15
C VAL A 30 -0.76 -4.46 3.71
N HIS A 31 -1.38 -3.69 4.61
CA HIS A 31 -2.61 -2.96 4.37
C HIS A 31 -2.31 -1.47 4.25
N GLY A 32 -2.88 -0.82 3.24
CA GLY A 32 -2.70 0.59 2.97
C GLY A 32 -3.99 1.38 3.13
N VAL A 33 -3.96 2.51 3.82
CA VAL A 33 -5.10 3.45 3.84
C VAL A 33 -4.91 4.49 2.76
N VAL A 34 -5.87 4.58 1.85
CA VAL A 34 -5.90 5.55 0.76
C VAL A 34 -7.15 6.43 0.87
N ARG A 35 -7.07 7.67 0.36
CA ARG A 35 -8.26 8.52 0.25
C ARG A 35 -9.21 7.88 -0.76
N ARG A 36 -10.53 7.95 -0.53
CA ARG A 36 -11.54 7.41 -1.46
C ARG A 36 -11.34 7.87 -2.91
N VAL A 37 -11.01 9.14 -3.09
CA VAL A 37 -10.72 9.76 -4.41
C VAL A 37 -9.47 9.17 -5.11
N ALA A 38 -8.58 8.50 -4.39
CA ALA A 38 -7.42 7.83 -4.99
C ALA A 38 -7.79 6.50 -5.67
N LEU A 39 -8.93 5.91 -5.29
CA LEU A 39 -9.46 4.70 -5.92
C LEU A 39 -10.26 4.99 -7.19
N GLU A 40 -10.72 6.24 -7.38
CA GLU A 40 -11.44 6.69 -8.57
C GLU A 40 -10.52 6.88 -9.78
N ASP A 41 -9.23 7.13 -9.53
CA ASP A 41 -8.19 7.26 -10.56
C ASP A 41 -6.87 6.60 -10.10
N PRO A 42 -6.83 5.26 -10.08
CA PRO A 42 -5.68 4.51 -9.56
C PRO A 42 -4.41 4.75 -10.37
N GLU A 43 -4.52 4.87 -11.69
CA GLU A 43 -3.39 4.98 -12.60
C GLU A 43 -2.53 6.22 -12.31
N HIS A 44 -3.17 7.37 -12.06
CA HIS A 44 -2.45 8.61 -11.77
C HIS A 44 -2.13 8.79 -10.28
N ARG A 45 -2.94 8.22 -9.38
CA ARG A 45 -2.84 8.50 -7.93
C ARG A 45 -2.10 7.44 -7.13
N LEU A 46 -1.93 6.24 -7.69
CA LEU A 46 -1.21 5.13 -7.06
C LEU A 46 0.08 4.79 -7.82
N GLY A 47 0.59 5.69 -8.67
CA GLY A 47 1.77 5.43 -9.52
C GLY A 47 2.99 4.85 -8.78
N ARG A 48 3.23 5.27 -7.52
CA ARG A 48 4.32 4.74 -6.67
C ARG A 48 4.09 3.31 -6.19
N LEU A 49 2.84 2.89 -6.12
CA LEU A 49 2.42 1.57 -5.65
C LEU A 49 2.23 0.58 -6.80
N VAL A 50 2.17 1.03 -8.06
CA VAL A 50 2.01 0.17 -9.25
C VAL A 50 2.92 -1.07 -9.22
N PRO A 51 4.22 -1.00 -8.85
CA PRO A 51 5.10 -2.17 -8.83
C PRO A 51 4.73 -3.24 -7.79
N ILE A 52 3.96 -2.87 -6.77
CA ILE A 52 3.62 -3.73 -5.62
C ILE A 52 2.11 -3.83 -5.37
N LEU A 53 1.29 -3.27 -6.26
CA LEU A 53 -0.14 -3.05 -6.02
C LEU A 53 -0.90 -4.38 -5.86
N ASP A 54 -0.50 -5.40 -6.59
CA ASP A 54 -1.03 -6.76 -6.56
C ASP A 54 -0.79 -7.48 -5.22
N ARG A 55 0.16 -6.99 -4.42
CA ARG A 55 0.53 -7.56 -3.12
C ARG A 55 -0.02 -6.76 -1.94
N LEU A 56 -0.72 -5.65 -2.19
CA LEU A 56 -1.25 -4.76 -1.16
C LEU A 56 -2.76 -4.95 -0.96
N HIS A 57 -3.20 -4.77 0.29
CA HIS A 57 -4.61 -4.66 0.63
C HIS A 57 -4.98 -3.20 0.92
N LEU A 58 -5.58 -2.51 -0.07
CA LEU A 58 -5.94 -1.10 0.08
C LEU A 58 -7.34 -0.91 0.67
N HIS A 59 -7.44 0.01 1.63
CA HIS A 59 -8.67 0.41 2.29
C HIS A 59 -8.95 1.88 2.04
N ALA A 60 -10.17 2.20 1.63
CA ALA A 60 -10.62 3.58 1.54
C ALA A 60 -10.87 4.14 2.95
N ALA A 61 -10.30 5.31 3.26
CA ALA A 61 -10.83 6.19 4.30
C ALA A 61 -12.05 6.95 3.76
#